data_AF-A0A975DHU1-F1
#
_entry.id   AF-A0A975DHU1-F1
#
_cell.length_a   1.000
_cell.length_b   1.000
_cell.length_c   1.000
_cell.angle_alpha   90.00
_cell.angle_beta   90.00
_cell.angle_gamma   90.00
#
_symmetry.space_group_name_H-M   'P 1'
#
loop_
_entity.id
_entity.type
_entity.pdbx_description
1 polymer ?
#
loop_
_entity_poly.entity_id
_entity_poly.type
_entity_poly.pdbx_seq_one_letter_code
_entity_poly.pdbx_strand_id
1 'polypeptide(L)'
;MSTKVKLIVILSLIGFIAFCIYQLTSLDVSVQSVYQSAEEHSPVLPIRDENDTSITFRESKLTPSKSEEALEYKADVKAITPAEYLPPIAKSNHDEQRYSGDLNDYQAYEAFHHEKDRALKQAYIQAATEKISVLEQLLQRGKEANLPKEQLQEAIDKIDALKNMQNVLIQELDTSQSTR
;
A
#
# COMPACT_ATOMS: atom_id res chain seq x y z
N MET A 1 -0.86 38.23 -35.75
CA MET A 1 -0.59 38.16 -34.29
C MET A 1 0.43 39.24 -33.93
N SER A 2 0.04 40.21 -33.09
CA SER A 2 0.83 41.42 -32.79
C SER A 2 2.15 41.08 -32.08
N THR A 3 3.24 41.76 -32.44
CA THR A 3 4.58 41.60 -31.83
C THR A 3 4.56 41.74 -30.31
N LYS A 4 3.66 42.58 -29.78
CA LYS A 4 3.45 42.75 -28.34
C LYS A 4 2.90 41.48 -27.66
N VAL A 5 1.99 40.78 -28.34
CA VAL A 5 1.39 39.52 -27.84
C VAL A 5 2.43 38.40 -27.84
N LYS A 6 3.30 38.34 -28.86
CA LYS A 6 4.41 37.37 -28.90
C LYS A 6 5.39 37.57 -27.75
N LEU A 7 5.69 38.82 -27.40
CA LEU A 7 6.64 39.15 -26.33
C LEU A 7 6.11 38.79 -24.93
N ILE A 8 4.81 38.99 -24.69
CA ILE A 8 4.15 38.59 -23.44
C ILE A 8 4.15 37.07 -23.26
N VAL A 9 3.89 36.32 -24.33
CA VAL A 9 3.89 34.83 -24.27
C VAL A 9 5.28 34.28 -23.95
N ILE A 10 6.33 34.86 -24.53
CA ILE A 10 7.71 34.44 -24.26
C ILE A 10 8.10 34.69 -22.80
N LEU A 11 7.75 35.85 -22.24
CA LEU A 11 8.05 36.17 -20.84
C LEU A 11 7.29 35.26 -19.87
N SER A 12 6.04 34.92 -20.18
CA SER A 12 5.24 33.98 -19.38
C SER A 12 5.83 32.56 -19.38
N LEU A 13 6.38 32.12 -20.52
CA LEU A 13 6.98 30.79 -20.66
C LEU A 13 8.26 30.67 -19.81
N ILE A 14 9.10 31.70 -19.84
CA ILE A 14 10.36 31.73 -19.08
C ILE A 14 10.09 31.71 -17.57
N GLY A 15 9.09 32.48 -17.10
CA GLY A 15 8.69 32.47 -15.69
C GLY A 15 8.16 31.12 -15.22
N PHE A 16 7.39 30.43 -16.05
CA PHE A 16 6.86 29.09 -15.74
C PHE A 16 7.98 28.04 -15.63
N ILE A 17 8.97 28.09 -16.53
CA ILE A 17 10.13 27.19 -16.48
C ILE A 17 10.94 27.40 -15.20
N ALA A 18 11.19 28.65 -14.80
CA ALA A 18 11.89 28.96 -13.55
C ALA A 18 11.14 28.46 -12.31
N PHE A 19 9.80 28.57 -12.29
CA PHE A 19 8.97 28.05 -11.21
C PHE A 19 9.01 26.52 -11.12
N CYS A 20 8.98 25.81 -12.26
CA CYS A 20 9.09 24.35 -12.29
C CYS A 20 10.45 23.87 -11.76
N ILE A 21 11.55 24.56 -12.10
CA ILE A 21 12.90 24.21 -11.60
C ILE A 21 12.98 24.40 -10.08
N TYR A 22 12.38 25.48 -9.54
CA TYR A 22 12.35 25.74 -8.09
C TYR A 22 11.58 24.66 -7.31
N GLN A 23 10.46 24.17 -7.87
CA GLN A 23 9.70 23.08 -7.27
C GLN A 23 10.45 21.73 -7.29
N LEU A 24 11.28 21.48 -8.33
CA LEU A 24 12.04 20.24 -8.44
C LEU A 24 13.23 20.15 -7.46
N THR A 25 13.84 21.27 -7.09
CA THR A 25 14.95 21.30 -6.13
C THR A 25 14.52 21.13 -4.67
N SER A 26 13.21 21.08 -4.40
CA SER A 26 12.67 20.99 -3.03
C SER A 26 12.36 19.57 -2.56
N LEU A 27 12.67 18.53 -3.35
CA LEU A 27 12.53 17.12 -2.95
C LEU A 27 13.91 16.47 -2.78
N ASP A 28 14.52 16.63 -1.62
CA ASP A 28 15.60 15.75 -1.15
C ASP A 28 14.96 14.54 -0.46
N VAL A 29 14.76 13.45 -1.21
CA VAL A 29 14.41 12.14 -0.65
C VAL A 29 15.70 11.33 -0.53
N SER A 30 16.26 11.35 0.68
CA SER A 30 17.33 10.45 1.10
C SER A 30 16.81 9.01 1.18
N VAL A 31 17.27 8.15 0.26
CA VAL A 31 17.14 6.69 0.36
C VAL A 31 18.53 6.13 0.62
N GLN A 32 18.82 5.85 1.89
CA GLN A 32 20.06 5.22 2.32
C GLN A 32 19.86 3.71 2.43
N SER A 33 20.44 3.01 1.45
CA SER A 33 21.04 1.66 1.47
C SER A 33 20.40 0.57 2.35
N VAL A 34 19.74 -0.40 1.71
CA VAL A 34 19.60 -1.79 2.21
C VAL A 34 20.23 -2.72 1.18
N TYR A 35 21.55 -2.84 1.21
CA TYR A 35 22.26 -4.01 0.69
C TYR A 35 23.53 -4.18 1.53
N GLN A 36 23.43 -4.97 2.61
CA GLN A 36 24.63 -5.57 3.17
C GLN A 36 24.30 -6.86 3.92
N SER A 37 25.09 -7.89 3.58
CA SER A 37 25.38 -9.09 4.37
C SER A 37 24.46 -10.30 4.18
N ALA A 38 24.82 -11.13 3.19
CA ALA A 38 24.61 -12.56 3.23
C ALA A 38 25.86 -13.23 2.64
N GLU A 39 26.80 -13.63 3.50
CA GLU A 39 27.73 -14.76 3.36
C GLU A 39 28.78 -14.69 4.49
N GLU A 40 28.63 -15.50 5.54
CA GLU A 40 29.74 -16.28 6.11
C GLU A 40 29.23 -17.41 7.03
N HIS A 41 29.92 -18.53 6.97
CA HIS A 41 29.51 -19.88 7.36
C HIS A 41 29.93 -20.25 8.81
N SER A 42 29.07 -21.07 9.46
CA SER A 42 29.35 -22.09 10.50
C SER A 42 29.61 -21.67 11.97
N PRO A 43 29.41 -22.55 12.98
CA PRO A 43 28.53 -23.72 13.10
C PRO A 43 27.60 -23.70 14.35
N VAL A 44 26.58 -24.57 14.30
CA VAL A 44 25.57 -24.84 15.34
C VAL A 44 26.16 -25.52 16.60
N LEU A 45 25.77 -25.04 17.79
CA LEU A 45 25.83 -25.76 19.08
C LEU A 45 24.54 -25.47 19.88
N PRO A 46 24.15 -26.36 20.83
CA PRO A 46 22.80 -26.90 20.93
C PRO A 46 21.81 -26.06 21.75
N ILE A 47 20.54 -26.21 21.40
CA ILE A 47 19.38 -25.67 22.12
C ILE A 47 19.32 -26.31 23.52
N ARG A 48 19.37 -25.47 24.55
CA ARG A 48 19.08 -25.80 25.94
C ARG A 48 17.60 -25.49 26.18
N ASP A 49 16.85 -26.49 26.66
CA ASP A 49 15.47 -26.35 27.11
C ASP A 49 15.37 -25.31 28.23
N GLU A 50 14.51 -24.30 28.05
CA GLU A 50 13.79 -23.66 29.15
C GLU A 50 12.32 -23.52 28.80
N ASN A 51 11.58 -24.43 29.42
CA ASN A 51 10.19 -24.34 29.80
C ASN A 51 9.92 -23.04 30.58
N ASP A 52 8.66 -22.61 30.51
CA ASP A 52 7.96 -21.69 31.42
C ASP A 52 8.03 -20.18 31.10
N THR A 53 7.07 -19.73 30.30
CA THR A 53 6.51 -18.38 30.50
C THR A 53 4.99 -18.48 30.43
N SER A 54 4.42 -18.90 31.55
CA SER A 54 3.03 -18.64 31.89
C SER A 54 2.79 -17.13 31.95
N ILE A 55 2.04 -16.61 30.97
CA ILE A 55 1.65 -15.19 30.92
C ILE A 55 0.60 -14.96 32.02
N THR A 56 1.06 -14.51 33.19
CA THR A 56 0.20 -14.15 34.32
C THR A 56 -0.55 -12.87 33.98
N PHE A 57 -1.85 -12.97 33.73
CA PHE A 57 -2.77 -11.85 33.62
C PHE A 57 -2.85 -11.12 34.98
N ARG A 58 -2.24 -9.94 35.06
CA ARG A 58 -2.28 -9.13 36.29
C ARG A 58 -3.56 -8.31 36.32
N GLU A 59 -4.62 -8.93 36.82
CA GLU A 59 -5.89 -8.27 37.15
C GLU A 59 -5.64 -7.21 38.23
N SER A 60 -5.59 -5.94 37.83
CA SER A 60 -5.43 -4.82 38.77
C SER A 60 -6.77 -4.52 39.43
N LYS A 61 -7.05 -5.23 40.52
CA LYS A 61 -8.16 -4.97 41.43
C LYS A 61 -7.86 -3.72 42.25
N LEU A 62 -8.39 -2.57 41.83
CA LEU A 62 -8.42 -1.35 42.64
C LEU A 62 -9.60 -1.42 43.62
N THR A 63 -9.31 -1.65 44.90
CA THR A 63 -10.27 -1.47 45.99
C THR A 63 -10.39 0.01 46.39
N PRO A 64 -11.59 0.47 46.79
CA PRO A 64 -11.87 1.89 46.97
C PRO A 64 -11.41 2.38 48.35
N SER A 65 -10.65 3.48 48.38
CA SER A 65 -10.32 4.21 49.60
C SER A 65 -11.47 5.16 49.95
N LYS A 66 -12.13 4.88 51.07
CA LYS A 66 -13.18 5.73 51.64
C LYS A 66 -12.53 6.81 52.51
N SER A 67 -12.62 8.07 52.10
CA SER A 67 -12.71 9.21 53.01
C SER A 67 -13.65 10.24 52.40
N GLU A 68 -14.66 10.58 53.18
CA GLU A 68 -15.78 11.43 52.82
C GLU A 68 -15.36 12.90 52.92
N GLU A 69 -15.38 13.61 51.80
CA GLU A 69 -15.65 15.05 51.79
C GLU A 69 -16.49 15.34 50.54
N ALA A 70 -17.79 15.55 50.78
CA ALA A 70 -18.79 15.71 49.73
C ALA A 70 -18.67 17.10 49.11
N LEU A 71 -17.98 17.17 47.98
CA LEU A 71 -18.25 18.17 46.96
C LEU A 71 -19.03 17.48 45.86
N GLU A 72 -20.31 17.83 45.73
CA GLU A 72 -21.19 17.37 44.66
C GLU A 72 -20.68 17.89 43.32
N TYR A 73 -19.71 17.19 42.73
CA TYR A 73 -19.29 17.41 41.35
C TYR A 73 -20.31 16.70 40.47
N LYS A 74 -21.36 17.43 40.08
CA LYS A 74 -22.16 17.03 38.92
C LYS A 74 -21.25 17.11 37.71
N ALA A 75 -20.59 16.01 37.38
CA ALA A 75 -19.97 15.84 36.08
C ALA A 75 -21.12 15.86 35.07
N ASP A 76 -21.40 17.05 34.54
CA ASP A 76 -22.14 17.18 33.29
C ASP A 76 -21.29 16.48 32.23
N VAL A 77 -21.58 15.20 32.00
CA VAL A 77 -21.00 14.43 30.90
C VAL A 77 -21.65 14.98 29.64
N LYS A 78 -21.17 16.15 29.22
CA LYS A 78 -21.50 16.72 27.93
C LYS A 78 -21.09 15.69 26.89
N ALA A 79 -22.08 15.14 26.20
CA ALA A 79 -21.86 14.20 25.12
C ALA A 79 -20.81 14.78 24.17
N ILE A 80 -19.77 13.98 23.87
CA ILE A 80 -18.71 14.37 22.94
C ILE A 80 -19.37 14.44 21.56
N THR A 81 -19.77 15.65 21.14
CA THR A 81 -20.24 15.91 19.78
C THR A 81 -19.06 15.71 18.85
N PRO A 82 -19.12 14.78 17.88
CA PRO A 82 -18.05 14.61 16.90
C PRO A 82 -17.86 15.94 16.18
N ALA A 83 -16.61 16.40 16.13
CA ALA A 83 -16.34 17.70 15.60
C ALA A 83 -16.64 17.75 14.08
N GLU A 84 -17.37 18.78 13.67
CA GLU A 84 -17.90 18.96 12.31
C GLU A 84 -16.81 19.08 11.22
N TYR A 85 -15.54 19.21 11.61
CA TYR A 85 -14.40 19.27 10.70
C TYR A 85 -13.86 17.90 10.26
N LEU A 86 -14.36 16.79 10.80
CA LEU A 86 -13.93 15.47 10.34
C LEU A 86 -14.73 15.06 9.10
N PRO A 87 -14.07 14.82 7.94
CA PRO A 87 -14.77 14.24 6.80
C PRO A 87 -15.36 12.89 7.21
N PRO A 88 -16.57 12.53 6.72
CA PRO A 88 -17.16 11.23 7.03
C PRO A 88 -16.23 10.09 6.65
N ILE A 89 -15.81 9.27 7.63
CA ILE A 89 -15.05 8.05 7.35
C ILE A 89 -16.03 7.03 6.76
N ALA A 90 -15.93 6.79 5.46
CA ALA A 90 -16.71 5.75 4.81
C ALA A 90 -16.34 4.38 5.40
N LYS A 91 -17.34 3.65 5.89
CA LYS A 91 -17.13 2.24 6.27
C LYS A 91 -16.94 1.43 5.00
N SER A 92 -15.73 0.94 4.82
CA SER A 92 -15.40 -0.01 3.77
C SER A 92 -16.01 -1.37 4.12
N ASN A 93 -16.96 -1.86 3.32
CA ASN A 93 -17.41 -3.25 3.36
C ASN A 93 -16.40 -4.10 2.58
N HIS A 94 -15.16 -4.19 3.06
CA HIS A 94 -14.27 -5.25 2.60
C HIS A 94 -14.64 -6.52 3.36
N ASP A 95 -15.44 -7.37 2.72
CA ASP A 95 -15.56 -8.76 3.13
C ASP A 95 -14.24 -9.46 2.81
N GLU A 96 -13.26 -9.27 3.69
CA GLU A 96 -12.08 -10.12 3.70
C GLU A 96 -12.54 -11.53 4.02
N GLN A 97 -12.48 -12.43 3.03
CA GLN A 97 -12.74 -13.84 3.25
C GLN A 97 -11.80 -14.34 4.35
N ARG A 98 -12.36 -14.70 5.51
CA ARG A 98 -11.65 -15.21 6.70
C ARG A 98 -11.78 -16.73 6.74
N TYR A 99 -10.77 -17.40 7.26
CA TYR A 99 -10.86 -18.83 7.52
C TYR A 99 -11.90 -19.10 8.61
N SER A 100 -12.81 -20.03 8.37
CA SER A 100 -13.89 -20.40 9.30
C SER A 100 -13.96 -21.90 9.57
N GLY A 101 -12.92 -22.66 9.19
CA GLY A 101 -12.81 -24.09 9.46
C GLY A 101 -12.23 -24.38 10.85
N ASP A 102 -11.96 -25.66 11.13
CA ASP A 102 -11.28 -26.05 12.37
C ASP A 102 -9.84 -25.52 12.37
N LEU A 103 -9.43 -24.88 13.47
CA LEU A 103 -8.09 -24.34 13.65
C LEU A 103 -7.04 -25.43 13.93
N ASN A 104 -7.48 -26.64 14.30
CA ASN A 104 -6.59 -27.79 14.47
C ASN A 104 -6.35 -28.56 13.16
N ASP A 105 -7.14 -28.27 12.11
CA ASP A 105 -6.94 -28.84 10.78
C ASP A 105 -5.98 -27.97 9.96
N TYR A 106 -4.69 -28.28 10.09
CA TYR A 106 -3.64 -27.60 9.35
C TYR A 106 -3.83 -27.73 7.82
N GLN A 107 -4.28 -28.88 7.33
CA GLN A 107 -4.44 -29.11 5.90
C GLN A 107 -5.56 -28.24 5.32
N ALA A 108 -6.67 -28.11 6.03
CA ALA A 108 -7.76 -27.22 5.63
C ALA A 108 -7.35 -25.75 5.64
N TYR A 109 -6.54 -25.34 6.62
CA TYR A 109 -5.99 -23.99 6.70
C TYR A 109 -5.05 -23.66 5.52
N GLU A 110 -4.12 -24.57 5.20
CA GLU A 110 -3.21 -24.39 4.07
C GLU A 110 -3.96 -24.33 2.73
N ALA A 111 -4.95 -25.20 2.54
CA ALA A 111 -5.78 -25.19 1.34
C ALA A 111 -6.53 -23.86 1.16
N PHE A 112 -7.05 -23.30 2.26
CA PHE A 112 -7.69 -21.98 2.26
C PHE A 112 -6.71 -20.87 1.86
N HIS A 113 -5.48 -20.87 2.38
CA HIS A 113 -4.47 -19.88 2.02
C HIS A 113 -4.05 -19.97 0.57
N HIS A 114 -3.82 -21.17 0.06
CA HIS A 114 -3.52 -21.36 -1.36
C HIS A 114 -4.66 -20.85 -2.25
N GLU A 115 -5.91 -21.09 -1.87
CA GLU A 115 -7.05 -20.59 -2.64
C GLU A 115 -7.17 -19.06 -2.59
N LYS A 116 -6.93 -18.45 -1.43
CA LYS A 116 -6.87 -16.99 -1.30
C LYS A 116 -5.78 -16.37 -2.15
N ASP A 117 -4.58 -16.93 -2.13
CA ASP A 117 -3.46 -16.46 -2.94
C ASP A 117 -3.77 -16.57 -4.44
N ARG A 118 -4.33 -17.70 -4.88
CA ARG A 118 -4.79 -17.88 -6.26
C ARG A 118 -5.83 -16.84 -6.67
N ALA A 119 -6.85 -16.63 -5.83
CA ALA A 119 -7.90 -15.66 -6.10
C ALA A 119 -7.34 -14.23 -6.20
N LEU A 120 -6.38 -13.87 -5.34
CA LEU A 120 -5.71 -12.58 -5.38
C LEU A 120 -4.93 -12.38 -6.69
N LYS A 121 -4.16 -13.39 -7.11
CA LYS A 121 -3.39 -13.36 -8.36
C LYS A 121 -4.31 -13.21 -9.58
N GLN A 122 -5.41 -13.96 -9.61
CA GLN A 122 -6.42 -13.84 -10.67
C GLN A 122 -7.05 -12.45 -10.72
N ALA A 123 -7.45 -11.91 -9.56
CA ALA A 123 -8.01 -10.56 -9.46
C ALA A 123 -7.02 -9.49 -9.96
N TYR A 124 -5.73 -9.63 -9.61
CA TYR A 124 -4.69 -8.76 -10.14
C TYR A 124 -4.58 -8.88 -11.66
N ILE A 125 -4.51 -10.09 -12.22
CA ILE A 125 -4.39 -10.33 -13.67
C ILE A 125 -5.55 -9.68 -14.42
N GLN A 126 -6.78 -9.82 -13.91
CA GLN A 126 -7.96 -9.19 -14.49
C GLN A 126 -7.86 -7.66 -14.47
N ALA A 127 -7.59 -7.08 -13.30
CA ALA A 127 -7.47 -5.63 -13.15
C ALA A 127 -6.32 -5.05 -14.00
N ALA A 128 -5.19 -5.76 -14.08
CA ALA A 128 -4.07 -5.39 -14.92
C ALA A 128 -4.44 -5.43 -16.42
N THR A 129 -5.18 -6.45 -16.85
CA THR A 129 -5.65 -6.57 -18.25
C THR A 129 -6.47 -5.35 -18.67
N GLU A 130 -7.47 -4.99 -17.86
CA GLU A 130 -8.32 -3.82 -18.10
C GLU A 130 -7.48 -2.53 -18.14
N LYS A 131 -6.56 -2.38 -17.19
CA LYS A 131 -5.72 -1.19 -17.09
C LYS A 131 -4.73 -1.06 -18.23
N ILE A 132 -4.09 -2.15 -18.66
CA ILE A 132 -3.17 -2.17 -19.80
C ILE A 132 -3.91 -1.73 -21.06
N SER A 133 -5.11 -2.25 -21.31
CA SER A 133 -5.91 -1.88 -22.48
C SER A 133 -6.17 -0.37 -22.54
N VAL A 134 -6.56 0.23 -21.41
CA VAL A 134 -6.77 1.68 -21.32
C VAL A 134 -5.48 2.46 -21.55
N LEU A 135 -4.36 2.03 -20.95
CA LEU A 135 -3.07 2.69 -21.10
C LEU A 135 -2.54 2.64 -22.54
N GLU A 136 -2.75 1.52 -23.25
CA GLU A 136 -2.38 1.39 -24.66
C GLU A 136 -3.17 2.34 -25.56
N GLN A 137 -4.47 2.52 -25.30
CA GLN A 137 -5.29 3.52 -25.99
C GLN A 137 -4.80 4.94 -25.72
N LEU A 138 -4.44 5.26 -24.48
CA LEU A 138 -3.90 6.58 -24.12
C LEU A 138 -2.53 6.82 -24.74
N LEU A 139 -1.66 5.81 -24.79
CA LEU A 139 -0.37 5.88 -25.48
C LEU A 139 -0.57 6.18 -26.96
N GLN A 140 -1.54 5.52 -27.61
CA GLN A 140 -1.86 5.77 -29.01
C GLN A 140 -2.34 7.21 -29.25
N ARG A 141 -3.25 7.71 -28.39
CA ARG A 141 -3.66 9.12 -28.43
C ARG A 141 -2.50 10.08 -28.19
N GLY A 142 -1.57 9.73 -27.30
CA GLY A 142 -0.36 10.49 -27.04
C GLY A 142 0.56 10.58 -28.26
N LYS A 143 0.68 9.49 -29.03
CA LYS A 143 1.42 9.46 -30.30
C LYS A 143 0.76 10.37 -31.34
N GLU A 144 -0.56 10.31 -31.49
CA GLU A 144 -1.32 11.17 -32.40
C GLU A 144 -1.22 12.66 -32.03
N ALA A 145 -1.15 12.94 -30.73
CA ALA A 145 -0.95 14.29 -30.20
C ALA A 145 0.51 14.79 -30.27
N ASN A 146 1.44 13.98 -30.81
CA ASN A 146 2.87 14.29 -30.89
C ASN A 146 3.50 14.66 -29.53
N LEU A 147 3.17 13.89 -28.48
CA LEU A 147 3.82 14.05 -27.18
C LEU A 147 5.34 13.84 -27.29
N PRO A 148 6.14 14.44 -26.37
CA PRO A 148 7.58 14.24 -26.30
C PRO A 148 7.94 12.75 -26.25
N LYS A 149 9.05 12.38 -26.92
CA LYS A 149 9.49 10.98 -27.02
C LYS A 149 9.75 10.38 -25.65
N GLU A 150 10.27 11.17 -24.72
CA GLU A 150 10.56 10.78 -23.35
C GLU A 150 9.27 10.37 -22.61
N GLN A 151 8.18 11.11 -22.78
CA GLN A 151 6.88 10.78 -22.17
C GLN A 151 6.25 9.54 -22.79
N LEU A 152 6.39 9.38 -24.12
CA LEU A 152 5.94 8.18 -24.80
C LEU A 152 6.71 6.95 -24.36
N GLN A 153 8.03 7.07 -24.17
CA GLN A 153 8.87 5.98 -23.70
C GLN A 153 8.55 5.60 -22.26
N GLU A 154 8.39 6.58 -21.36
CA GLU A 154 7.99 6.32 -19.98
C GLU A 154 6.66 5.56 -19.90
N ALA A 155 5.69 5.91 -20.76
CA ALA A 155 4.42 5.21 -20.83
C ALA A 155 4.58 3.76 -21.34
N ILE A 156 5.44 3.54 -22.34
CA ILE A 156 5.76 2.19 -22.85
C ILE A 156 6.37 1.35 -21.74
N ASP A 157 7.40 1.86 -21.07
CA ASP A 157 8.13 1.12 -20.02
C ASP A 157 7.19 0.71 -18.88
N LYS A 158 6.25 1.58 -18.50
CA LYS A 158 5.25 1.28 -17.48
C LYS A 158 4.24 0.22 -17.92
N ILE A 159 3.80 0.25 -19.19
CA ILE A 159 2.91 -0.78 -19.74
C ILE A 159 3.63 -2.13 -19.75
N ASP A 160 4.90 -2.14 -20.16
CA ASP A 160 5.70 -3.37 -20.22
C ASP A 160 5.95 -3.95 -18.83
N ALA A 161 6.21 -3.10 -17.82
CA ALA A 161 6.32 -3.55 -16.42
C ALA A 161 5.03 -4.23 -15.93
N LEU A 162 3.85 -3.67 -16.26
CA LEU A 162 2.57 -4.28 -15.90
C LEU A 162 2.35 -5.63 -16.60
N LYS A 163 2.69 -5.72 -17.89
CA LYS A 163 2.63 -6.98 -18.66
C LYS A 163 3.57 -8.04 -18.09
N ASN A 164 4.79 -7.65 -17.72
CA ASN A 164 5.75 -8.55 -17.12
C ASN A 164 5.23 -9.11 -15.80
N MET A 165 4.70 -8.26 -14.91
CA MET A 165 4.10 -8.72 -13.66
C MET A 165 2.91 -9.65 -13.92
N GLN A 166 2.03 -9.31 -14.87
CA GLN A 166 0.92 -10.18 -15.25
C GLN A 166 1.41 -11.57 -15.70
N ASN A 167 2.43 -11.63 -16.55
CA ASN A 167 2.98 -12.89 -17.06
C ASN A 167 3.61 -13.74 -15.95
N VAL A 168 4.31 -13.11 -15.00
CA VAL A 168 4.86 -13.80 -13.82
C VAL A 168 3.73 -14.48 -13.03
N LEU A 169 2.66 -13.74 -12.74
CA LEU A 169 1.53 -14.29 -11.99
C LEU A 169 0.79 -15.41 -12.74
N ILE A 170 0.69 -15.33 -14.07
CA ILE A 170 0.15 -16.42 -14.89
C ILE A 170 1.02 -17.68 -14.76
N GLN A 171 2.34 -17.56 -14.87
CA GLN A 171 3.26 -18.68 -14.71
C GLN A 171 3.20 -19.31 -13.31
N GLU A 172 3.09 -18.48 -12.26
CA GLU A 172 2.93 -18.97 -10.89
C GLU A 172 1.64 -19.77 -10.72
N LEU A 173 0.54 -19.31 -11.32
CA LEU A 173 -0.75 -20.01 -11.28
C LEU A 173 -0.68 -21.34 -12.03
N ASP A 174 -0.06 -21.37 -13.21
CA ASP A 174 0.10 -22.58 -14.01
C ASP A 174 0.97 -23.63 -13.31
N THR A 175 2.10 -23.19 -12.71
CA THR A 175 2.99 -24.06 -11.94
C THR A 175 2.29 -24.64 -10.71
N SER A 176 1.44 -23.84 -10.07
CA SER A 176 0.62 -24.28 -8.93
C SER A 176 -0.49 -25.27 -9.32
N GLN A 177 -0.92 -25.29 -10.60
CA GLN A 177 -1.84 -26.32 -11.10
C GLN A 177 -1.13 -27.62 -11.46
N SER A 178 0.09 -27.55 -12.00
CA SER A 178 0.83 -28.73 -12.47
C SER A 178 1.38 -29.64 -11.36
N THR A 179 1.41 -29.16 -10.12
CA THR A 179 1.97 -29.88 -8.96
C THR A 179 0.90 -30.56 -8.09
N ARG A 180 -0.37 -30.56 -8.52
CA ARG A 180 -1.49 -31.32 -7.93
C ARG A 180 -1.88 -32.51 -8.80
#